data_AF-A0A7J2ZL06-F1
#
_entry.id   AF-A0A7J2ZL06-F1
#
_cell.length_a   1.000
_cell.length_b   1.000
_cell.length_c   1.000
_cell.angle_alpha   90.00
_cell.angle_beta   90.00
_cell.angle_gamma   90.00
#
_symmetry.space_group_name_H-M   'P 1'
#
loop_
_entity.id
_entity.type
_entity.pdbx_description
1 polymer ?
#
loop_
_entity_poly.entity_id
_entity_poly.type
_entity_poly.pdbx_seq_one_letter_code
_entity_poly.pdbx_strand_id
1 'polypeptide(L)' 'MPKPGMTGICLKTEVAQMLRTKAKEAKMGINDYLTFLLMEKPFNGPAEPEILGSNPSGPAFRNR' A
#
# COMPACT_ATOMS: atom_id res chain seq x y z
N MET A 1 -0.04 -9.96 25.23
CA MET A 1 0.97 -10.27 24.19
C MET A 1 0.24 -10.90 23.00
N PRO A 2 0.53 -10.52 21.74
CA PRO A 2 -0.04 -11.23 20.59
C PRO A 2 0.34 -12.71 20.67
N LYS A 3 -0.56 -13.60 20.23
CA LYS A 3 -0.25 -15.03 20.15
C LYS A 3 0.88 -15.25 19.14
N PRO A 4 1.71 -16.30 19.29
CA PRO A 4 2.69 -16.67 18.26
C PRO A 4 2.02 -16.75 16.88
N GLY A 5 2.62 -16.09 15.89
CA GLY A 5 2.05 -15.96 14.54
C GLY A 5 1.09 -14.77 14.33
N MET A 6 0.85 -13.93 15.35
CA MET A 6 0.10 -12.68 15.21
C MET A 6 1.00 -11.45 15.40
N THR A 7 0.78 -10.44 14.57
CA THR A 7 1.45 -9.14 14.68
C THR A 7 0.54 -8.14 15.39
N GLY A 8 1.05 -7.48 16.43
CA GLY A 8 0.38 -6.34 17.04
C GLY A 8 0.60 -5.09 16.19
N ILE A 9 -0.49 -4.38 15.86
CA ILE A 9 -0.43 -3.12 15.11
C ILE A 9 -0.98 -2.01 16.00
N CYS A 10 -0.20 -0.95 16.18
CA CYS A 10 -0.64 0.26 16.89
C CYS A 10 -1.13 1.29 15.87
N LEU A 11 -2.36 1.77 16.04
CA LEU A 11 -2.99 2.76 15.16
C LEU A 11 -3.51 3.93 16.00
N LYS A 12 -3.69 5.08 15.36
CA LYS A 12 -4.46 6.18 15.93
C LYS A 12 -5.90 5.73 16.19
N THR A 13 -6.51 6.25 17.25
CA THR A 13 -7.85 5.87 17.69
C THR A 13 -8.89 6.03 16.58
N GLU A 14 -8.80 7.13 15.83
CA GLU A 14 -9.73 7.48 14.75
C GLU A 14 -9.65 6.45 13.62
N VAL A 15 -8.42 6.08 13.24
CA VAL A 15 -8.17 5.07 12.19
C VAL A 15 -8.66 3.69 12.64
N ALA A 16 -8.42 3.33 13.90
CA ALA A 16 -8.90 2.08 14.46
C ALA A 16 -10.44 1.99 14.50
N GLN A 17 -11.12 3.09 14.84
CA GLN A 17 -12.58 3.17 14.79
C GLN A 17 -13.10 3.05 13.36
N MET A 18 -12.49 3.78 12.42
CA MET A 18 -12.85 3.72 11.00
C MET A 18 -12.73 2.30 10.44
N LEU A 19 -11.61 1.61 10.70
CA LEU A 19 -11.39 0.23 10.26
C LEU A 19 -12.41 -0.75 10.85
N ARG A 20 -12.79 -0.59 12.13
CA ARG A 20 -13.83 -1.42 12.76
C ARG A 20 -15.19 -1.22 12.11
N THR A 21 -15.56 0.01 11.77
CA THR A 21 -16.81 0.30 11.06
C THR A 21 -16.80 -0.32 9.67
N LYS A 22 -15.70 -0.18 8.92
CA LYS A 22 -15.54 -0.76 7.59
C LYS A 22 -15.57 -2.28 7.59
N ALA A 23 -14.92 -2.92 8.57
CA ALA A 23 -14.99 -4.36 8.74
C ALA A 23 -16.43 -4.85 9.00
N LYS A 24 -17.20 -4.13 9.82
CA LYS A 24 -18.62 -4.43 10.06
C LYS A 24 -19.48 -4.27 8.80
N GLU A 25 -19.28 -3.20 8.03
CA GLU A 25 -19.95 -2.99 6.74
C GLU A 25 -19.68 -4.14 5.77
N ALA A 26 -18.43 -4.64 5.74
CA ALA A 26 -18.02 -5.79 4.94
C ALA A 26 -18.45 -7.15 5.53
N LYS A 27 -19.10 -7.19 6.70
CA LYS A 27 -19.45 -8.40 7.45
C LYS A 27 -18.25 -9.31 7.77
N MET A 28 -17.07 -8.71 7.94
CA MET A 28 -15.82 -9.43 8.25
C MET A 28 -15.37 -9.16 9.68
N GLY A 29 -14.60 -10.09 10.26
CA GLY A 29 -13.84 -9.83 11.47
C GLY A 29 -12.76 -8.77 11.20
N ILE A 30 -12.35 -8.01 12.23
CA ILE A 30 -11.32 -6.97 12.06
C ILE A 30 -9.99 -7.55 11.55
N ASN A 31 -9.62 -8.75 12.00
CA ASN A 31 -8.39 -9.42 11.56
C ASN A 31 -8.49 -9.88 10.11
N ASP A 32 -9.64 -10.42 9.71
CA ASP A 32 -9.87 -10.87 8.32
C ASP A 32 -9.88 -9.68 7.37
N TYR A 33 -10.53 -8.59 7.78
CA TYR A 33 -10.55 -7.35 7.02
C TYR A 33 -9.16 -6.73 6.86
N LEU A 34 -8.36 -6.69 7.93
CA LEU A 34 -6.97 -6.23 7.85
C LEU A 34 -6.11 -7.14 6.97
N THR A 35 -6.32 -8.46 7.06
CA THR A 35 -5.59 -9.42 6.24
C THR A 35 -5.93 -9.23 4.76
N PHE A 36 -7.22 -9.05 4.44
CA PHE A 36 -7.68 -8.73 3.09
C PHE A 36 -6.99 -7.47 2.56
N LEU A 37 -7.02 -6.36 3.31
CA LEU A 37 -6.41 -5.10 2.91
C LEU A 37 -4.88 -5.19 2.72
N LEU A 38 -4.20 -5.98 3.55
CA LEU A 38 -2.74 -6.13 3.51
C LEU A 38 -2.27 -7.14 2.46
N MET A 39 -3.13 -8.10 2.09
CA MET A 39 -2.87 -9.09 1.05
C MET A 39 -3.32 -8.63 -0.33
N GLU A 40 -4.28 -7.71 -0.41
CA GLU A 40 -4.53 -6.99 -1.64
C GLU A 40 -3.23 -6.33 -2.09
N LYS A 41 -2.90 -6.55 -3.37
CA LYS A 41 -1.70 -6.03 -4.02
C LYS A 41 -1.52 -4.57 -3.58
N PRO A 42 -0.32 -4.16 -3.12
CA PRO A 42 -0.13 -2.80 -2.65
C PRO A 42 -0.69 -1.87 -3.71
N PHE A 43 -1.55 -0.95 -3.28
CA PHE A 43 -2.07 0.10 -4.14
C PHE A 43 -0.86 0.92 -4.56
N ASN A 44 -0.20 0.49 -5.63
CA ASN A 44 0.60 1.37 -6.45
C ASN A 44 -0.39 2.47 -6.81
N GLY A 45 -0.12 3.69 -6.35
CA GLY A 45 -0.88 4.88 -6.74
C GLY A 45 -1.04 4.92 -8.27
N PRO A 46 -1.87 5.84 -8.80
CA PRO A 46 -2.23 5.86 -10.22
C PRO A 46 -1.00 5.54 -11.04
N ALA A 47 -1.02 4.38 -11.73
CA ALA A 47 0.12 3.91 -12.48
C ALA A 47 0.62 5.11 -13.26
N GLU A 48 1.81 5.63 -12.92
CA GLU A 48 2.41 6.63 -13.76
C GLU A 48 2.36 6.00 -15.14
N PRO A 49 1.71 6.64 -16.13
CA PRO A 49 1.78 6.12 -17.48
C PRO A 49 3.26 5.98 -17.75
N GLU A 50 3.73 4.76 -17.99
CA GLU A 50 5.10 4.53 -18.41
C GLU A 50 5.30 5.48 -19.59
N ILE A 51 5.99 6.59 -19.34
CA ILE A 51 6.32 7.52 -20.40
C ILE A 51 7.38 6.76 -21.18
N LEU A 52 6.92 5.98 -22.16
CA LEU A 52 7.70 5.47 -23.27
C LEU A 52 8.06 6.69 -24.13
N GLY A 53 8.85 7.58 -23.56
CA GLY A 53 9.20 8.88 -24.10
C GLY A 53 10.67 9.11 -23.89
N SER A 54 11.42 8.66 -24.89
CA SER A 54 12.53 9.39 -25.49
C SER A 54 13.66 9.79 -24.53
N ASN A 55 14.70 8.95 -24.48
CA ASN A 55 16.04 9.38 -24.11
C ASN A 55 16.36 10.72 -24.82
N PRO A 56 16.56 11.82 -24.07
CA PRO A 56 16.96 13.08 -24.68
C PRO A 56 18.43 12.98 -25.07
N SER A 57 18.71 13.27 -26.34
CA SER A 57 20.05 13.49 -26.86
C SER A 57 20.85 14.49 -26.02
N GLY A 58 22.06 14.08 -25.62
CA GLY A 58 23.25 14.93 -25.55
C GLY A 58 23.99 14.96 -24.20
N PRO A 59 25.26 15.43 -24.14
CA PRO A 59 26.22 15.62 -25.23
C PRO A 59 27.50 14.77 -25.02
N ALA A 60 27.95 14.02 -26.02
CA ALA A 60 29.29 13.45 -25.99
C ALA A 60 30.27 14.40 -26.69
N PHE A 61 30.67 15.46 -26.00
CA PHE A 61 31.94 16.12 -26.32
C PHE A 61 33.04 15.07 -26.17
N ARG A 62 33.68 14.69 -27.29
CA ARG A 62 34.94 13.95 -27.25
C ARG A 62 35.97 14.68 -28.09
N ASN A 63 36.96 15.21 -27.38
CA ASN A 63 38.12 15.92 -27.88
C ASN A 63 39.06 15.01 -28.68
N ARG A 64 39.75 15.66 -29.63
CA ARG A 64 40.88 15.26 -30.48
C ARG A 64 40.59 14.36 -31.68
#